data_AF-A0A117Q1J3-F1
#
_entry.id   AF-A0A117Q1J3-F1
#
_cell.length_a   1.000
_cell.length_b   1.000
_cell.length_c   1.000
_cell.angle_alpha   90.00
_cell.angle_beta   90.00
_cell.angle_gamma   90.00
#
_symmetry.space_group_name_H-M   'P 1'
#
loop_
_entity.id
_entity.type
_entity.pdbx_description
1 polymer ?
#
loop_
_entity_poly.entity_id
_entity_poly.type
_entity_poly.pdbx_seq_one_letter_code
_entity_poly.pdbx_strand_id
1 'polypeptide(L)'
;MNPANNTVSADAEACVRAVWTDVLGCPPPEGDQDFFEDLGGNSLLAFQATVRLREALGRHVPLKLLFTARTFNDYTARLQGECSS
;
A
#
# COMPACT_ATOMS: atom_id res chain seq x y z
N MET A 1 5.54 -14.17 -25.15
CA MET A 1 5.63 -14.14 -23.68
C MET A 1 4.29 -13.74 -23.12
N ASN A 2 3.66 -14.62 -22.34
CA ASN A 2 2.38 -14.40 -21.68
C ASN A 2 2.62 -14.59 -20.18
N PRO A 3 2.58 -13.55 -19.32
CA PRO A 3 2.70 -13.74 -17.88
C PRO A 3 1.31 -14.00 -17.29
N ALA A 4 0.80 -15.21 -17.50
CA ALA A 4 -0.28 -15.75 -16.69
C ALA A 4 0.32 -16.37 -15.42
N ASN A 5 -0.20 -15.97 -14.24
CA ASN A 5 -0.28 -16.73 -12.97
C ASN A 5 0.34 -16.18 -11.66
N ASN A 6 0.98 -14.99 -11.61
CA ASN A 6 1.40 -14.38 -10.32
C ASN A 6 0.57 -13.15 -9.88
N THR A 7 -0.58 -12.92 -10.52
CA THR A 7 -1.32 -11.65 -10.53
C THR A 7 -2.45 -11.57 -9.49
N VAL A 8 -2.27 -12.13 -8.28
CA VAL A 8 -3.15 -11.82 -7.13
C VAL A 8 -2.38 -11.18 -5.95
N SER A 9 -1.04 -11.27 -5.94
CA SER A 9 -0.20 -10.65 -4.91
C SER A 9 0.54 -9.40 -5.39
N ALA A 10 0.99 -9.38 -6.66
CA ALA A 10 1.69 -8.24 -7.26
C ALA A 10 0.76 -7.05 -7.56
N ASP A 11 -0.52 -7.32 -7.81
CA ASP A 11 -1.59 -6.34 -8.02
C ASP A 11 -1.93 -5.56 -6.75
N ALA A 12 -1.93 -6.20 -5.57
CA ALA A 12 -2.09 -5.46 -4.32
C ALA A 12 -0.91 -4.50 -4.07
N GLU A 13 0.33 -4.97 -4.26
CA GLU A 13 1.51 -4.10 -4.18
C GLU A 13 1.47 -2.98 -5.22
N ALA A 14 1.17 -3.29 -6.48
CA ALA A 14 1.08 -2.32 -7.56
C ALA A 14 -0.05 -1.31 -7.30
N CYS A 15 -1.17 -1.74 -6.71
CA CYS A 15 -2.27 -0.88 -6.33
C CYS A 15 -1.88 0.06 -5.18
N VAL A 16 -1.23 -0.47 -4.12
CA VAL A 16 -0.68 0.36 -3.02
C VAL A 16 0.27 1.40 -3.58
N ARG A 17 1.19 0.97 -4.44
CA ARG A 17 2.17 1.83 -5.10
C ARG A 17 1.49 2.93 -5.91
N ALA A 18 0.54 2.58 -6.78
CA ALA A 18 -0.19 3.54 -7.60
C ALA A 18 -0.98 4.56 -6.76
N VAL A 19 -1.67 4.11 -5.71
CA VAL A 19 -2.42 5.00 -4.82
C VAL A 19 -1.49 5.93 -4.04
N TRP A 20 -0.36 5.41 -3.56
CA TRP A 20 0.60 6.23 -2.82
C TRP A 20 1.24 7.28 -3.72
N THR A 21 1.64 6.90 -4.94
CA THR A 21 2.11 7.85 -5.98
C THR A 21 1.08 8.92 -6.30
N ASP A 22 -0.19 8.55 -6.48
CA ASP A 22 -1.28 9.49 -6.79
C ASP A 22 -1.54 10.47 -5.63
N VAL A 23 -1.56 9.97 -4.40
CA VAL A 23 -1.84 10.78 -3.20
C VAL A 23 -0.66 11.67 -2.80
N LEU A 24 0.56 11.16 -2.89
CA LEU A 24 1.77 11.90 -2.50
C LEU A 24 2.33 12.78 -3.64
N GLY A 25 1.95 12.51 -4.89
CA GLY A 25 2.55 13.15 -6.07
C GLY A 25 4.05 12.87 -6.22
N CYS A 26 4.53 11.77 -5.61
CA CYS A 26 5.93 11.37 -5.55
C CYS A 26 6.14 10.10 -6.38
N PRO A 27 7.36 9.80 -6.90
CA PRO A 27 7.68 8.51 -7.50
C PRO A 27 7.20 7.30 -6.66
N PRO A 28 6.97 6.15 -7.33
CA PRO A 28 6.50 4.95 -6.69
C PRO A 28 7.37 4.56 -5.49
N PRO A 29 6.78 4.32 -4.30
CA PRO A 29 7.52 3.82 -3.15
C PRO A 29 8.06 2.41 -3.44
N GLU A 30 9.32 2.17 -3.13
CA GLU A 30 9.98 0.89 -3.37
C GLU A 30 10.71 0.38 -2.11
N GLY A 31 10.59 -0.91 -1.82
CA GLY A 31 11.28 -1.56 -0.70
C GLY A 31 10.79 -1.07 0.67
N ASP A 32 11.72 -0.58 1.49
CA ASP A 32 11.46 -0.23 2.89
C ASP A 32 11.20 1.27 3.10
N GLN A 33 10.82 2.00 2.05
CA GLN A 33 10.53 3.44 2.17
C GLN A 33 9.36 3.72 3.10
N ASP A 34 9.57 4.62 4.05
CA ASP A 34 8.61 5.05 5.04
C ASP A 34 7.63 6.09 4.46
N PHE A 35 6.33 5.86 4.64
CA PHE A 35 5.30 6.78 4.14
C PHE A 35 5.43 8.19 4.74
N PHE A 36 5.81 8.30 6.02
CA PHE A 36 5.87 9.58 6.72
C PHE A 36 7.23 10.27 6.59
N GLU A 37 8.33 9.53 6.62
CA GLU A 37 9.69 10.10 6.62
C GLU A 37 10.29 10.21 5.21
N ASP A 38 10.26 9.15 4.39
CA ASP A 38 10.80 9.18 3.02
C ASP A 38 9.87 9.95 2.07
N LEU A 39 8.58 9.66 2.13
CA LEU A 39 7.61 10.22 1.20
C LEU A 39 7.01 11.55 1.69
N GLY A 40 7.30 11.96 2.93
CA GLY A 40 6.76 13.19 3.53
C GLY A 40 5.25 13.14 3.79
N GLY A 41 4.68 11.94 3.89
CA GLY A 41 3.26 11.73 4.13
C GLY A 41 2.80 12.29 5.48
N ASN A 42 1.62 12.88 5.50
CA ASN A 42 0.98 13.39 6.71
C ASN A 42 -0.25 12.53 7.04
N SER A 43 -0.82 12.68 8.24
CA SER A 43 -2.02 11.95 8.67
C SER A 43 -3.18 12.04 7.66
N LEU A 44 -3.32 13.18 6.99
CA LEU A 44 -4.35 13.39 5.96
C LEU A 44 -4.07 12.57 4.69
N LEU A 45 -2.82 12.54 4.21
CA LEU A 45 -2.43 11.74 3.04
C LEU A 45 -2.52 10.24 3.36
N ALA A 46 -2.10 9.83 4.56
CA ALA A 46 -2.26 8.44 5.03
C ALA A 46 -3.74 8.01 5.04
N PHE A 47 -4.63 8.89 5.50
CA PHE A 47 -6.07 8.64 5.48
C PHE A 47 -6.60 8.53 4.04
N GLN A 48 -6.26 9.47 3.16
CA GLN A 48 -6.67 9.43 1.76
C GLN A 48 -6.18 8.16 1.04
N ALA A 49 -4.91 7.81 1.21
CA ALA A 49 -4.33 6.59 0.65
C ALA A 49 -5.07 5.35 1.18
N THR A 50 -5.36 5.29 2.49
CA THR A 50 -6.10 4.18 3.10
C THR A 50 -7.52 4.05 2.55
N VAL A 51 -8.26 5.16 2.39
CA VAL A 51 -9.61 5.15 1.82
C VAL A 51 -9.58 4.65 0.37
N ARG A 52 -8.68 5.17 -0.46
CA ARG A 52 -8.52 4.74 -1.85
C ARG A 52 -8.13 3.27 -1.95
N LEU A 53 -7.24 2.80 -1.07
CA LEU A 53 -6.84 1.39 -1.03
C LEU A 53 -7.97 0.47 -0.60
N ARG A 54 -8.83 0.90 0.33
CA ARG A 54 -10.03 0.15 0.71
C ARG A 54 -10.97 -0.03 -0.48
N GLU A 55 -11.18 1.03 -1.25
CA GLU A 55 -12.05 0.98 -2.43
C GLU A 55 -11.46 0.10 -3.53
N ALA A 56 -10.15 0.23 -3.79
CA ALA A 56 -9.48 -0.52 -4.85
C ALA A 56 -9.29 -2.02 -4.52
N LEU A 57 -8.95 -2.34 -3.26
CA LEU A 57 -8.77 -3.73 -2.80
C LEU A 57 -10.09 -4.37 -2.36
N GLY A 58 -11.17 -3.60 -2.24
CA GLY A 58 -12.47 -4.08 -1.79
C GLY A 58 -12.48 -4.63 -0.36
N ARG A 59 -11.49 -4.30 0.48
CA ARG A 59 -11.38 -4.79 1.87
C ARG A 59 -11.10 -3.69 2.88
N HIS A 60 -11.40 -3.98 4.14
CA HIS A 60 -11.22 -3.04 5.23
C HIS A 60 -9.75 -2.94 5.65
N VAL A 61 -9.04 -1.91 5.19
CA VAL A 61 -7.66 -1.61 5.59
C VAL A 61 -7.64 -0.63 6.75
N PRO A 62 -7.23 -1.00 7.97
CA PRO A 62 -7.21 -0.07 9.09
C PRO A 62 -6.07 0.94 8.95
N LEU A 63 -6.35 2.22 9.21
CA LEU A 63 -5.33 3.29 9.23
C LEU A 63 -4.18 2.96 10.19
N LYS A 64 -4.49 2.30 11.31
CA LYS A 64 -3.52 1.81 12.30
C LYS A 64 -2.45 0.90 11.68
N LEU A 65 -2.78 0.18 10.60
CA LEU A 65 -1.81 -0.64 9.89
C LEU A 65 -0.71 0.22 9.30
N LEU A 66 -1.03 1.38 8.73
CA LEU A 66 -0.05 2.31 8.14
C LEU A 66 0.84 2.95 9.23
N PHE A 67 0.34 3.08 10.46
CA PHE A 67 1.15 3.52 11.61
C PHE A 67 2.02 2.41 12.21
N THR A 68 1.62 1.14 12.07
CA THR A 68 2.33 -0.01 12.63
C THR A 68 3.37 -0.53 11.63
N ALA A 69 2.96 -0.64 10.37
CA ALA A 69 3.70 -1.03 9.19
C ALA A 69 3.94 0.24 8.35
N ARG A 70 4.90 1.06 8.80
CA ARG A 70 5.19 2.36 8.18
C ARG A 70 5.92 2.24 6.84
N THR A 71 6.57 1.10 6.60
CA THR A 71 7.30 0.80 5.37
C THR A 71 6.42 0.09 4.36
N PHE A 72 6.65 0.35 3.07
CA PHE A 72 5.87 -0.25 1.99
C PHE A 72 5.89 -1.79 2.05
N ASN A 73 7.06 -2.39 2.24
CA ASN A 73 7.22 -3.84 2.30
C ASN A 73 6.52 -4.48 3.51
N ASP A 74 6.61 -3.89 4.72
CA ASP A 74 5.88 -4.41 5.88
C ASP A 74 4.37 -4.25 5.67
N TYR A 75 3.93 -3.10 5.13
CA TYR A 75 2.53 -2.83 4.89
C TYR A 75 1.93 -3.87 3.93
N THR A 76 2.52 -4.05 2.75
CA THR A 76 2.06 -5.02 1.77
C THR A 76 2.13 -6.46 2.29
N ALA A 77 3.20 -6.83 3.01
CA ALA A 77 3.31 -8.13 3.65
C ALA A 77 2.18 -8.40 4.66
N ARG A 78 1.81 -7.42 5.48
CA ARG A 78 0.69 -7.56 6.43
C ARG A 78 -0.66 -7.64 5.73
N LEU A 79 -0.84 -6.84 4.68
CA LEU A 79 -2.03 -6.91 3.84
C LEU A 79 -2.23 -8.31 3.22
N GLN A 80 -1.14 -8.99 2.86
CA GLN A 80 -1.17 -10.37 2.33
C GLN A 80 -1.31 -11.43 3.44
N GLY A 81 -0.66 -11.23 4.59
CA GLY A 81 -0.69 -12.17 5.72
C GLY A 81 -2.07 -12.34 6.37
N GLU A 82 -2.97 -11.37 6.19
CA GLU A 82 -4.37 -11.50 6.62
C GLU A 82 -5.21 -12.42 5.70
N CYS A 83 -4.72 -12.80 4.52
CA CYS A 83 -5.40 -13.73 3.60
C CYS A 83 -5.17 -15.22 3.95
N SER A 84 -4.36 -15.51 4.97
CA SER A 84 -4.14 -16.85 5.49
C SER A 84 -4.87 -17.06 6.82
N SER A 85 -6.21 -17.04 6.82
CA SER A 85 -7.02 -17.73 7.83
C SER A 85 -8.46 -17.96 7.39
#